data_AF-A0A7C7CXG0-F1
#
_entry.id   AF-A0A7C7CXG0-F1
#
_cell.length_a   1.000
_cell.length_b   1.000
_cell.length_c   1.000
_cell.angle_alpha   90.00
_cell.angle_beta   90.00
_cell.angle_gamma   90.00
#
_symmetry.space_group_name_H-M   'P 1'
#
loop_
_entity.id
_entity.type
_entity.pdbx_description
1 polymer ?
#
loop_
_entity_poly.entity_id
_entity_poly.type
_entity_poly.pdbx_seq_one_letter_code
_entity_poly.pdbx_strand_id
1 'polypeptide(L)'
;MVRFRLTILICIFLSLVCLATHNIELGQIIFLPEKGVTRVVVGNSDVLNAVPVVDGVVITAKSAGLSDVMLFFGDTKKVESFNVFIPKNEREKVLTLLENLGLTVQITDGIYVIKGRVPDENTLNYIEGLVAVFDSKYNLEIAIDKDIAQKELEDLLNQLGIKLTLISKTAILSGSVSNQMLHDGILKLTSSIYPEAVSLVEVRADKAIKELPLLDYKDIKITDHEQVAIIEGLVDTLEEAEALVEIVEAFRPRAVSLLKIKNKEEELPQAIFKDLGRFNLEKAGKSPILTGETDSLFGLNMAKELFLTLYPDGVFQVKLLGGKELLRDWASVLGCEILEIGEVIGIKGVSDNVNVLLEIGKLYGLNTFVFSKEENALEFIRAFLDLEDIEFNIFKDTLYVKRLPLEKKREFELVALALFNKVIYLDEDTSSKEPYTVQVSGFQITQSDIDQIALDTSRLIQGWQEIVLSWQELGIIKDLAREWEVKQPSVMVFPGEKTSIHTGGQIPIPFDQGVEWQEFGVTLECQFGFVENGLIPGYLQIVVADLDWGNGITVDGTALPALKRYSYEGQVYLPKGGGVLLLRHWSKKEGLVNRSIPYLRELPVFGSLFFGSQKKQNQSQIMCVLVEVK
;
A
#
# COMPACT_ATOMS: atom_id res chain seq x y z
N MET A 1 59.70 -36.69 18.27
CA MET A 1 59.03 -35.91 19.33
C MET A 1 59.31 -34.43 19.09
N VAL A 2 58.32 -33.56 19.29
CA VAL A 2 58.32 -32.10 19.01
C VAL A 2 58.10 -31.73 17.55
N ARG A 3 56.85 -31.87 17.06
CA ARG A 3 56.23 -31.12 15.94
C ARG A 3 54.86 -31.71 15.58
N PHE A 4 53.88 -31.70 16.50
CA PHE A 4 52.48 -32.03 16.15
C PHE A 4 51.46 -31.58 17.22
N ARG A 5 51.68 -30.42 17.86
CA ARG A 5 50.74 -29.82 18.83
C ARG A 5 50.60 -28.31 18.68
N LEU A 6 50.57 -27.81 17.44
CA LEU A 6 50.34 -26.39 17.17
C LEU A 6 49.37 -26.16 16.00
N THR A 7 48.35 -27.02 15.86
CA THR A 7 47.37 -26.93 14.77
C THR A 7 45.91 -27.07 15.25
N ILE A 8 45.66 -26.89 16.55
CA ILE A 8 44.29 -26.96 17.14
C ILE A 8 43.95 -25.65 17.89
N LEU A 9 44.73 -24.58 17.72
CA LEU A 9 44.49 -23.29 18.40
C LEU A 9 44.32 -22.10 17.44
N ILE A 10 44.07 -22.35 16.14
CA ILE A 10 43.80 -21.33 15.11
C ILE A 10 42.56 -21.72 14.27
N CYS A 11 41.54 -22.33 14.89
CA CYS A 11 40.25 -22.60 14.23
C CYS A 11 39.00 -22.24 15.07
N ILE A 12 39.14 -21.53 16.20
CA ILE A 12 37.99 -21.14 17.06
C ILE A 12 37.99 -19.63 17.36
N PHE A 13 38.62 -18.80 16.52
CA PHE A 13 38.54 -17.35 16.66
C PHE A 13 38.49 -16.69 15.27
N LEU A 14 37.31 -16.65 14.67
CA LEU A 14 36.71 -15.46 14.00
C LEU A 14 35.47 -15.87 13.20
N SER A 15 34.34 -15.95 13.89
CA SER A 15 33.07 -15.37 13.39
C SER A 15 32.11 -15.19 14.56
N LEU A 16 32.57 -14.58 15.66
CA LEU A 16 31.65 -13.77 16.45
C LEU A 16 31.43 -12.50 15.63
N VAL A 17 30.55 -12.59 14.63
CA VAL A 17 29.81 -11.39 14.23
C VAL A 17 28.96 -11.10 15.45
N CYS A 18 29.37 -10.10 16.22
CA CYS A 18 28.51 -9.55 17.25
C CYS A 18 27.31 -8.96 16.49
N LEU A 19 26.23 -9.73 16.36
CA LEU A 19 24.96 -9.21 15.89
C LEU A 19 24.52 -8.20 16.94
N ALA A 20 24.74 -6.92 16.66
CA ALA A 20 24.17 -5.88 17.48
C ALA A 20 22.64 -6.03 17.39
N THR A 21 22.01 -6.35 18.51
CA THR A 21 20.55 -6.39 18.57
C THR A 21 20.05 -4.97 18.77
N HIS A 22 19.29 -4.46 17.79
CA HIS A 22 18.61 -3.18 17.91
C HIS A 22 17.38 -3.36 18.79
N ASN A 23 17.29 -2.58 19.86
CA ASN A 23 16.10 -2.57 20.71
C ASN A 23 15.20 -1.43 20.24
N ILE A 24 13.98 -1.78 19.79
CA ILE A 24 12.98 -0.82 19.32
C ILE A 24 11.66 -1.03 20.06
N GLU A 25 10.90 0.05 20.24
CA GLU A 25 9.61 0.00 20.92
C GLU A 25 8.50 -0.45 19.97
N LEU A 26 7.48 -1.13 20.50
CA LEU A 26 6.28 -1.48 19.75
C LEU A 26 5.61 -0.23 19.14
N GLY A 27 5.34 -0.25 17.83
CA GLY A 27 4.80 0.89 17.09
C GLY A 27 5.86 1.89 16.62
N GLN A 28 7.11 1.74 17.02
CA GLN A 28 8.20 2.60 16.57
C GLN A 28 8.52 2.35 15.08
N ILE A 29 8.74 3.43 14.35
CA ILE A 29 9.25 3.42 12.98
C ILE A 29 10.63 4.05 12.99
N ILE A 30 11.63 3.33 12.47
CA ILE A 30 13.02 3.80 12.43
C ILE A 30 13.57 3.76 11.02
N PHE A 31 14.53 4.63 10.74
CA PHE A 31 15.31 4.63 9.51
C PHE A 31 16.69 4.04 9.76
N LEU A 32 17.03 2.98 9.04
CA LEU A 32 18.34 2.35 9.05
C LEU A 32 19.14 2.86 7.83
N PRO A 33 20.18 3.70 8.02
CA PRO A 33 20.90 4.37 6.94
C PRO A 33 21.90 3.43 6.24
N GLU A 34 21.39 2.52 5.42
CA GLU A 34 22.17 1.51 4.69
C GLU A 34 22.03 1.71 3.16
N LYS A 35 23.03 2.36 2.55
CA LYS A 35 22.98 2.68 1.12
C LYS A 35 23.24 1.45 0.24
N GLY A 36 22.55 1.37 -0.89
CA GLY A 36 22.77 0.32 -1.90
C GLY A 36 22.10 -1.02 -1.58
N VAL A 37 21.12 -1.02 -0.67
CA VAL A 37 20.27 -2.19 -0.41
C VAL A 37 19.39 -2.41 -1.63
N THR A 38 19.52 -3.58 -2.26
CA THR A 38 18.71 -3.98 -3.42
C THR A 38 17.50 -4.81 -3.02
N ARG A 39 17.55 -5.49 -1.87
CA ARG A 39 16.46 -6.33 -1.36
C ARG A 39 16.54 -6.45 0.16
N VAL A 40 15.38 -6.55 0.79
CA VAL A 40 15.23 -6.81 2.22
C VAL A 40 14.40 -8.08 2.44
N VAL A 41 14.78 -8.89 3.42
CA VAL A 41 13.99 -10.05 3.88
C VAL A 41 13.84 -9.97 5.39
N VAL A 42 12.61 -10.12 5.87
CA VAL A 42 12.29 -10.16 7.30
C VAL A 42 12.11 -11.60 7.74
N GLY A 43 12.76 -11.99 8.84
CA GLY A 43 12.68 -13.33 9.41
C GLY A 43 11.31 -13.64 10.02
N ASN A 44 10.80 -12.73 10.85
CA ASN A 44 9.45 -12.80 11.41
C ASN A 44 8.67 -11.51 11.05
N SER A 45 7.77 -11.62 10.06
CA SER A 45 6.95 -10.53 9.54
C SER A 45 5.80 -10.11 10.47
N ASP A 46 5.50 -10.91 11.50
CA ASP A 46 4.50 -10.57 12.49
C ASP A 46 5.07 -9.55 13.50
N VAL A 47 6.36 -9.68 13.82
CA VAL A 47 7.10 -8.81 14.76
C VAL A 47 7.44 -7.44 14.16
N LEU A 48 7.98 -7.41 12.93
CA LEU A 48 8.34 -6.17 12.27
C LEU A 48 8.16 -6.26 10.76
N ASN A 49 8.20 -5.12 10.10
CA ASN A 49 8.30 -5.02 8.66
C ASN A 49 9.49 -4.16 8.26
N ALA A 50 10.01 -4.34 7.04
CA ALA A 50 11.15 -3.58 6.56
C ALA A 50 11.03 -3.31 5.05
N VAL A 51 11.15 -2.04 4.67
CA VAL A 51 10.98 -1.58 3.29
C VAL A 51 12.26 -0.87 2.82
N PRO A 52 12.90 -1.32 1.72
CA PRO A 52 14.04 -0.62 1.16
C PRO A 52 13.65 0.74 0.58
N VAL A 53 14.48 1.74 0.79
CA VAL A 53 14.36 3.09 0.22
C VAL A 53 15.73 3.53 -0.32
N VAL A 54 15.77 4.63 -1.08
CA VAL A 54 16.98 5.06 -1.83
C VAL A 54 18.25 5.11 -0.97
N ASP A 55 18.15 5.59 0.27
CA ASP A 55 19.28 5.81 1.18
C ASP A 55 19.32 4.86 2.39
N GLY A 56 18.49 3.81 2.41
CA GLY A 56 18.40 2.96 3.59
C GLY A 56 17.24 1.97 3.59
N VAL A 57 16.82 1.61 4.80
CA VAL A 57 15.67 0.74 5.04
C VAL A 57 14.83 1.34 6.15
N VAL A 58 13.52 1.44 5.92
CA VAL A 58 12.57 1.83 6.97
C VAL A 58 12.07 0.57 7.66
N ILE A 59 12.13 0.54 8.99
CA ILE A 59 11.71 -0.60 9.81
C ILE A 59 10.53 -0.16 10.67
N THR A 60 9.46 -0.95 10.65
CA THR A 60 8.22 -0.71 11.39
C THR A 60 7.99 -1.83 12.41
N ALA A 61 7.97 -1.50 13.70
CA ALA A 61 7.70 -2.46 14.77
C ALA A 61 6.19 -2.74 14.90
N LYS A 62 5.78 -3.98 14.62
CA LYS A 62 4.37 -4.41 14.57
C LYS A 62 3.91 -5.17 15.81
N SER A 63 4.77 -6.02 16.38
CA SER A 63 4.46 -6.85 17.55
C SER A 63 5.72 -7.10 18.35
N ALA A 64 5.58 -7.34 19.66
CA ALA A 64 6.72 -7.63 20.53
C ALA A 64 7.37 -8.98 20.17
N GLY A 65 8.69 -9.05 20.24
CA GLY A 65 9.46 -10.26 19.94
C GLY A 65 10.77 -9.98 19.22
N LEU A 66 11.46 -11.07 18.87
CA LEU A 66 12.71 -11.04 18.12
C LEU A 66 12.45 -11.29 16.63
N SER A 67 13.13 -10.53 15.77
CA SER A 67 13.11 -10.76 14.33
C SER A 67 14.42 -10.28 13.69
N ASP A 68 14.87 -11.00 12.67
CA ASP A 68 16.06 -10.64 11.91
C ASP A 68 15.66 -9.95 10.61
N VAL A 69 16.43 -8.95 10.20
CA VAL A 69 16.33 -8.30 8.89
C VAL A 69 17.59 -8.59 8.10
N MET A 70 17.42 -9.24 6.94
CA MET A 70 18.50 -9.53 6.01
C MET A 70 18.52 -8.49 4.89
N LEU A 71 19.62 -7.74 4.79
CA LEU A 71 19.86 -6.71 3.80
C LEU A 71 20.78 -7.25 2.70
N PHE A 72 20.38 -7.14 1.44
CA PHE A 72 21.17 -7.57 0.30
C PHE A 72 21.76 -6.37 -0.45
N PHE A 73 23.05 -6.43 -0.77
CA PHE A 73 23.80 -5.42 -1.52
C PHE A 73 24.46 -6.11 -2.73
N GLY A 74 23.64 -6.43 -3.74
CA GLY A 74 24.06 -7.29 -4.85
C GLY A 74 24.43 -8.69 -4.38
N ASP A 75 25.73 -9.02 -4.40
CA ASP A 75 26.25 -10.34 -4.03
C ASP A 75 26.49 -10.54 -2.53
N THR A 76 26.44 -9.45 -1.75
CA THR A 76 26.70 -9.51 -0.30
C THR A 76 25.42 -9.38 0.51
N LYS A 77 25.41 -9.96 1.71
CA LYS A 77 24.29 -9.86 2.66
C LYS A 77 24.78 -9.42 4.05
N LYS A 78 23.96 -8.62 4.72
CA LYS A 78 24.10 -8.23 6.12
C LYS A 78 22.85 -8.69 6.88
N VAL A 79 23.01 -9.16 8.10
CA VAL A 79 21.88 -9.55 8.97
C VAL A 79 21.91 -8.66 10.20
N GLU A 80 20.79 -8.04 10.51
CA GLU A 80 20.58 -7.18 11.67
C GLU A 80 19.46 -7.79 12.51
N SER A 81 19.69 -7.97 13.81
CA SER A 81 18.68 -8.52 14.72
C SER A 81 17.94 -7.39 15.44
N PHE A 82 16.63 -7.52 15.56
CA PHE A 82 15.77 -6.55 16.23
C PHE A 82 15.01 -7.23 17.37
N ASN A 83 15.00 -6.57 18.52
CA ASN A 83 14.19 -6.90 19.67
C ASN A 83 13.13 -5.82 19.83
N VAL A 84 11.89 -6.14 19.46
CA VAL A 84 10.74 -5.26 19.67
C VAL A 84 10.23 -5.48 21.08
N PHE A 85 10.32 -4.47 21.91
CA PHE A 85 9.86 -4.54 23.29
C PHE A 85 8.69 -3.60 23.56
N ILE A 86 7.91 -3.96 24.58
CA ILE A 86 6.79 -3.13 25.03
C ILE A 86 7.32 -2.04 25.95
N PRO A 87 6.96 -0.76 25.72
CA PRO A 87 7.30 0.35 26.59
C PRO A 87 6.95 0.11 28.05
N LYS A 88 7.74 0.67 28.97
CA LYS A 88 7.60 0.40 30.41
C LYS A 88 6.25 0.88 30.99
N ASN A 89 5.76 2.03 30.53
CA ASN A 89 4.45 2.58 30.89
C ASN A 89 3.28 1.67 30.45
N GLU A 90 3.39 1.05 29.28
CA GLU A 90 2.37 0.11 28.79
C GLU A 90 2.33 -1.17 29.64
N ARG A 91 3.49 -1.61 30.16
CA ARG A 91 3.52 -2.72 31.12
C ARG A 91 2.78 -2.38 32.41
N GLU A 92 2.96 -1.19 32.95
CA GLU A 92 2.25 -0.78 34.18
C GLU A 92 0.74 -0.84 33.99
N LYS A 93 0.21 -0.47 32.82
CA LYS A 93 -1.23 -0.60 32.52
C LYS A 93 -1.72 -2.04 32.56
N VAL A 94 -0.97 -2.98 32.02
CA VAL A 94 -1.34 -4.41 32.05
C VAL A 94 -1.34 -4.98 33.46
N LEU A 95 -0.37 -4.57 34.29
CA LEU A 95 -0.38 -4.93 35.71
C LEU A 95 -1.66 -4.42 36.39
N THR A 96 -2.06 -3.17 36.10
CA THR A 96 -3.34 -2.62 36.58
C THR A 96 -4.54 -3.39 36.05
N LEU A 97 -4.53 -3.85 34.79
CA LEU A 97 -5.60 -4.69 34.24
C LEU A 97 -5.71 -6.03 34.96
N LEU A 98 -4.58 -6.70 35.22
CA LEU A 98 -4.54 -7.94 36.00
C LEU A 98 -5.11 -7.71 37.41
N GLU A 99 -4.73 -6.60 38.06
CA GLU A 99 -5.26 -6.22 39.37
C GLU A 99 -6.77 -5.92 39.35
N ASN A 100 -7.26 -5.24 38.32
CA ASN A 100 -8.68 -4.95 38.13
C ASN A 100 -9.52 -6.21 37.87
N LEU A 101 -8.92 -7.26 37.32
CA LEU A 101 -9.52 -8.60 37.19
C LEU A 101 -9.52 -9.38 38.52
N GLY A 102 -9.05 -8.77 39.62
CA GLY A 102 -8.99 -9.39 40.93
C GLY A 102 -7.78 -10.32 41.13
N LEU A 103 -6.78 -10.24 40.25
CA LEU A 103 -5.56 -11.02 40.35
C LEU A 103 -4.50 -10.24 41.14
N THR A 104 -3.66 -10.96 41.86
CA THR A 104 -2.52 -10.40 42.58
C THR A 104 -1.24 -10.68 41.81
N VAL A 105 -0.45 -9.65 41.55
CA VAL A 105 0.82 -9.77 40.83
C VAL A 105 1.99 -9.57 41.80
N GLN A 106 2.88 -10.56 41.88
CA GLN A 106 4.10 -10.49 42.70
C GLN A 106 5.33 -10.70 41.81
N ILE A 107 6.40 -9.96 42.06
CA ILE A 107 7.66 -10.10 41.32
C ILE A 107 8.66 -10.84 42.21
N THR A 108 9.10 -12.02 41.78
CA THR A 108 10.14 -12.81 42.47
C THR A 108 11.25 -13.13 41.49
N ASP A 109 12.49 -12.69 41.77
CA ASP A 109 13.67 -12.91 40.91
C ASP A 109 13.49 -12.50 39.43
N GLY A 110 12.67 -11.47 39.18
CA GLY A 110 12.35 -10.99 37.83
C GLY A 110 11.31 -11.83 37.08
N ILE A 111 10.68 -12.80 37.74
CA ILE A 111 9.53 -13.57 37.23
C ILE A 111 8.25 -12.97 37.82
N TYR A 112 7.28 -12.68 36.96
CA TYR A 112 5.95 -12.26 37.40
C TYR A 112 5.13 -13.48 37.81
N VAL A 113 4.72 -13.54 39.07
CA VAL A 113 3.83 -14.57 39.63
C VAL A 113 2.45 -13.95 39.79
N ILE A 114 1.49 -14.43 39.00
CA ILE A 114 0.14 -13.89 38.96
C ILE A 114 -0.78 -14.92 39.61
N LYS A 115 -1.40 -14.57 40.73
CA LYS A 115 -2.26 -15.45 41.51
C LYS A 115 -3.67 -14.90 41.61
N GLY A 116 -4.68 -15.75 41.50
CA GLY A 116 -6.05 -15.32 41.71
C GLY A 116 -7.07 -16.32 41.22
N ARG A 117 -8.30 -15.83 41.02
CA ARG A 117 -9.44 -16.62 40.60
C ARG A 117 -10.14 -15.96 39.42
N VAL A 118 -10.62 -16.75 38.48
CA VAL A 118 -11.29 -16.27 37.26
C VAL A 118 -12.61 -17.01 37.04
N PRO A 119 -13.64 -16.38 36.45
CA PRO A 119 -14.98 -16.96 36.37
C PRO A 119 -15.12 -18.10 35.35
N ASP A 120 -14.31 -18.13 34.30
CA ASP A 120 -14.42 -19.10 33.20
C ASP A 120 -13.10 -19.32 32.44
N GLU A 121 -13.09 -20.34 31.57
CA GLU A 121 -11.94 -20.73 30.75
C GLU A 121 -11.56 -19.64 29.72
N ASN A 122 -12.52 -18.83 29.27
CA ASN A 122 -12.24 -17.72 28.35
C ASN A 122 -11.43 -16.62 29.04
N THR A 123 -11.76 -16.30 30.29
CA THR A 123 -11.03 -15.33 31.11
C THR A 123 -9.63 -15.83 31.43
N LEU A 124 -9.46 -17.15 31.66
CA LEU A 124 -8.12 -17.74 31.83
C LEU A 124 -7.27 -17.62 30.57
N ASN A 125 -7.80 -18.03 29.41
CA ASN A 125 -7.11 -17.92 28.12
C ASN A 125 -6.76 -16.46 27.79
N TYR A 126 -7.64 -15.52 28.17
CA TYR A 126 -7.41 -14.10 28.03
C TYR A 126 -6.23 -13.61 28.88
N ILE A 127 -6.13 -14.02 30.15
CA ILE A 127 -5.00 -13.67 31.01
C ILE A 127 -3.71 -14.31 30.49
N GLU A 128 -3.77 -15.55 30.01
CA GLU A 128 -2.63 -16.19 29.35
C GLU A 128 -2.13 -15.36 28.16
N GLY A 129 -3.03 -14.85 27.32
CA GLY A 129 -2.68 -13.96 26.21
C GLY A 129 -2.10 -12.63 26.68
N LEU A 130 -2.74 -11.99 27.66
CA LEU A 130 -2.33 -10.70 28.22
C LEU A 130 -0.94 -10.75 28.89
N VAL A 131 -0.60 -11.90 29.48
CA VAL A 131 0.70 -12.14 30.11
C VAL A 131 1.72 -12.69 29.11
N ALA A 132 1.31 -13.39 28.04
CA ALA A 132 2.21 -13.76 26.95
C ALA A 132 2.74 -12.55 26.16
N VAL A 133 2.02 -11.43 26.21
CA VAL A 133 2.46 -10.14 25.68
C VAL A 133 3.58 -9.54 26.55
N PHE A 134 3.71 -9.94 27.82
CA PHE A 134 4.87 -9.64 28.65
C PHE A 134 6.08 -10.49 28.26
N ASP A 135 7.28 -9.96 28.54
CA ASP A 135 8.53 -10.68 28.36
C ASP A 135 8.48 -12.09 29.01
N SER A 136 9.20 -13.00 28.39
CA SER A 136 9.16 -14.47 28.41
C SER A 136 9.20 -15.22 29.76
N LYS A 137 9.06 -14.56 30.92
CA LYS A 137 9.16 -15.19 32.26
C LYS A 137 8.02 -14.80 33.19
N TYR A 138 6.93 -15.56 33.14
CA TYR A 138 5.81 -15.47 34.07
C TYR A 138 5.37 -16.84 34.58
N ASN A 139 4.65 -16.85 35.70
CA ASN A 139 4.01 -18.04 36.24
C ASN A 139 2.56 -17.69 36.62
N LEU A 140 1.61 -18.50 36.16
CA LEU A 140 0.18 -18.32 36.42
C LEU A 140 -0.27 -19.34 37.47
N GLU A 141 -0.75 -18.86 38.61
CA GLU A 141 -1.39 -19.65 39.65
C GLU A 141 -2.86 -19.20 39.77
N ILE A 142 -3.63 -19.44 38.71
CA ILE A 142 -5.01 -18.97 38.56
C ILE A 142 -5.95 -20.17 38.56
N ALA A 143 -6.95 -20.14 39.44
CA ALA A 143 -8.01 -21.15 39.48
C ALA A 143 -9.29 -20.60 38.80
N ILE A 144 -9.98 -21.43 38.02
CA ILE A 144 -11.33 -21.09 37.55
C ILE A 144 -12.29 -21.34 38.70
N ASP A 145 -12.87 -20.28 39.26
CA ASP A 145 -13.79 -20.35 40.39
C ASP A 145 -15.21 -20.70 39.90
N LYS A 146 -15.45 -22.01 39.77
CA LYS A 146 -16.80 -22.61 39.70
C LYS A 146 -17.34 -22.94 41.10
N ASP A 147 -16.68 -22.50 42.18
CA ASP A 147 -16.67 -23.22 43.47
C ASP A 147 -17.97 -23.12 44.29
N ILE A 148 -18.82 -22.10 44.08
CA ILE A 148 -20.09 -22.01 44.83
C ILE A 148 -21.08 -23.08 44.33
N ALA A 149 -21.29 -23.16 43.01
CA ALA A 149 -22.19 -24.14 42.43
C ALA A 149 -21.65 -25.58 42.55
N GLN A 150 -20.32 -25.75 42.53
CA GLN A 150 -19.70 -27.07 42.68
C GLN A 150 -19.90 -27.65 44.08
N LYS A 151 -19.66 -26.86 45.14
CA LYS A 151 -19.81 -27.34 46.51
C LYS A 151 -21.27 -27.63 46.85
N GLU A 152 -22.19 -26.76 46.44
CA GLU A 152 -23.63 -26.97 46.64
C GLU A 152 -24.15 -28.19 45.85
N LEU A 153 -23.68 -28.42 44.63
CA LEU A 153 -24.01 -29.63 43.87
C LEU A 153 -23.43 -30.88 44.55
N GLU A 154 -22.17 -30.85 45.01
CA GLU A 154 -21.56 -31.97 45.72
C GLU A 154 -22.32 -32.30 47.01
N ASP A 155 -22.70 -31.28 47.80
CA ASP A 155 -23.47 -31.43 49.02
C ASP A 155 -24.87 -32.03 48.74
N LEU A 156 -25.55 -31.52 47.70
CA LEU A 156 -26.82 -32.05 47.21
C LEU A 156 -26.71 -33.53 46.80
N LEU A 157 -25.73 -33.87 45.95
CA LEU A 157 -25.54 -35.24 45.48
C LEU A 157 -25.21 -36.19 46.63
N ASN A 158 -24.39 -35.75 47.59
CA ASN A 158 -24.07 -36.53 48.78
C ASN A 158 -25.30 -36.82 49.63
N GLN A 159 -26.23 -35.86 49.78
CA GLN A 159 -27.52 -36.08 50.47
C GLN A 159 -28.40 -37.10 49.75
N LEU A 160 -28.35 -37.13 48.41
CA LEU A 160 -29.04 -38.11 47.57
C LEU A 160 -28.31 -39.47 47.52
N GLY A 161 -27.16 -39.60 48.20
CA GLY A 161 -26.35 -40.82 48.23
C GLY A 161 -25.55 -41.08 46.94
N ILE A 162 -25.32 -40.03 46.14
CA ILE A 162 -24.55 -40.06 44.90
C ILE A 162 -23.21 -39.38 45.12
N LYS A 163 -22.13 -40.09 44.77
CA LYS A 163 -20.78 -39.57 44.82
C LYS A 163 -20.39 -39.02 43.45
N LEU A 164 -20.05 -37.74 43.41
CA LEU A 164 -19.43 -37.08 42.26
C LEU A 164 -17.90 -37.24 42.32
N THR A 165 -17.27 -37.64 41.22
CA THR A 165 -15.80 -37.67 41.08
C THR A 165 -15.41 -37.00 39.77
N LEU A 166 -14.51 -36.03 39.84
CA LEU A 166 -13.95 -35.33 38.67
C LEU A 166 -12.66 -36.02 38.21
N ILE A 167 -12.62 -36.43 36.94
CA ILE A 167 -11.41 -36.93 36.28
C ILE A 167 -11.16 -36.06 35.05
N SER A 168 -10.12 -35.22 35.11
CA SER A 168 -9.83 -34.19 34.10
C SER A 168 -11.01 -33.22 33.92
N LYS A 169 -11.77 -33.31 32.82
CA LYS A 169 -12.96 -32.49 32.53
C LYS A 169 -14.29 -33.26 32.64
N THR A 170 -14.24 -34.57 32.90
CA THR A 170 -15.40 -35.47 32.92
C THR A 170 -15.91 -35.67 34.36
N ALA A 171 -17.20 -35.43 34.57
CA ALA A 171 -17.88 -35.64 35.85
C ALA A 171 -18.46 -37.06 35.92
N ILE A 172 -18.01 -37.89 36.86
CA ILE A 172 -18.48 -39.27 37.01
C ILE A 172 -19.38 -39.36 38.24
N LEU A 173 -20.63 -39.75 38.01
CA LEU A 173 -21.62 -39.99 39.06
C LEU A 173 -21.64 -41.48 39.41
N SER A 174 -21.57 -41.80 40.70
CA SER A 174 -21.61 -43.19 41.19
C SER A 174 -22.50 -43.33 42.41
N GLY A 175 -23.24 -44.43 42.52
CA GLY A 175 -24.18 -44.67 43.62
C GLY A 175 -25.42 -45.42 43.16
N SER A 176 -26.52 -45.27 43.91
CA SER A 176 -27.80 -45.90 43.56
C SER A 176 -28.98 -44.97 43.88
N VAL A 177 -29.97 -44.89 42.99
CA VAL A 177 -31.20 -44.11 43.17
C VAL A 177 -32.46 -44.99 43.17
N SER A 178 -33.57 -44.45 43.65
CA SER A 178 -34.84 -45.17 43.82
C SER A 178 -35.66 -45.35 42.54
N ASN A 179 -35.52 -44.44 41.57
CA ASN A 179 -36.27 -44.47 40.32
C ASN A 179 -35.51 -43.79 39.16
N GLN A 180 -35.99 -44.00 37.94
CA GLN A 180 -35.38 -43.46 36.72
C GLN A 180 -35.48 -41.93 36.64
N MET A 181 -36.55 -41.35 37.17
CA MET A 181 -36.78 -39.91 37.14
C MET A 181 -35.74 -39.14 37.96
N LEU A 182 -35.39 -39.67 39.14
CA LEU A 182 -34.32 -39.13 39.98
C LEU A 182 -32.95 -39.26 39.30
N HIS A 183 -32.70 -40.38 38.62
CA HIS A 183 -31.48 -40.57 37.84
C HIS A 183 -31.35 -39.49 36.76
N ASP A 184 -32.39 -39.31 35.96
CA ASP A 184 -32.37 -38.40 34.81
C ASP A 184 -32.25 -36.94 35.26
N GLY A 185 -32.98 -36.54 36.31
CA GLY A 185 -32.87 -35.21 36.91
C GLY A 185 -31.49 -34.93 37.49
N ILE A 186 -30.86 -35.90 38.17
CA ILE A 186 -29.49 -35.76 38.69
C ILE A 186 -28.48 -35.59 37.56
N LEU A 187 -28.58 -36.43 36.51
CA LEU A 187 -27.69 -36.34 35.37
C LEU A 187 -27.85 -35.00 34.65
N LYS A 188 -29.09 -34.56 34.43
CA LYS A 188 -29.40 -33.28 33.78
C LYS A 188 -28.90 -32.08 34.59
N LEU A 189 -29.10 -32.11 35.92
CA LEU A 189 -28.59 -31.07 36.82
C LEU A 189 -27.05 -31.02 36.78
N THR A 190 -26.40 -32.19 36.83
CA THR A 190 -24.93 -32.30 36.75
C THR A 190 -24.41 -31.82 35.40
N SER A 191 -25.09 -32.17 34.31
CA SER A 191 -24.74 -31.75 32.94
C SER A 191 -24.85 -30.24 32.72
N SER A 192 -25.70 -29.55 33.48
CA SER A 192 -25.81 -28.08 33.41
C SER A 192 -24.55 -27.36 33.92
N ILE A 193 -23.77 -28.04 34.79
CA ILE A 193 -22.49 -27.54 35.33
C ILE A 193 -21.28 -28.19 34.62
N TYR A 194 -21.39 -29.47 34.27
CA TYR A 194 -20.34 -30.28 33.65
C TYR A 194 -20.85 -30.91 32.35
N PRO A 195 -20.60 -30.31 31.18
CA PRO A 195 -21.09 -30.82 29.89
C PRO A 195 -20.70 -32.27 29.58
N GLU A 196 -19.58 -32.75 30.13
CA GLU A 196 -19.10 -34.13 30.01
C GLU A 196 -19.47 -34.98 31.25
N ALA A 197 -20.73 -34.95 31.68
CA ALA A 197 -21.20 -35.78 32.78
C ALA A 197 -21.53 -37.22 32.32
N VAL A 198 -21.01 -38.21 33.05
CA VAL A 198 -21.23 -39.64 32.81
C VAL A 198 -21.81 -40.28 34.07
N SER A 199 -22.95 -40.95 33.94
CA SER A 199 -23.62 -41.65 35.04
C SER A 199 -23.26 -43.14 35.07
N LEU A 200 -22.75 -43.60 36.23
CA LEU A 200 -22.62 -45.01 36.61
C LEU A 200 -23.61 -45.37 37.74
N VAL A 201 -24.66 -44.58 37.90
CA VAL A 201 -25.64 -44.72 38.99
C VAL A 201 -26.62 -45.84 38.66
N GLU A 202 -26.85 -46.76 39.61
CA GLU A 202 -27.80 -47.86 39.44
C GLU A 202 -29.20 -47.49 39.95
N VAL A 203 -30.26 -47.82 39.20
CA VAL A 203 -31.65 -47.63 39.64
C VAL A 203 -32.13 -48.88 40.39
N ARG A 204 -32.46 -48.75 41.68
CA ARG A 204 -32.95 -49.83 42.55
C ARG A 204 -34.27 -49.43 43.23
N ALA A 205 -35.37 -50.08 42.86
CA ALA A 205 -36.72 -49.73 43.26
C ALA A 205 -37.11 -50.08 44.72
N ASP A 206 -36.21 -50.68 45.50
CA ASP A 206 -36.46 -51.18 46.85
C ASP A 206 -36.27 -50.13 47.96
N LYS A 207 -35.73 -48.94 47.63
CA LYS A 207 -35.64 -47.78 48.52
C LYS A 207 -36.77 -46.78 48.26
N ALA A 208 -37.95 -47.02 48.84
CA ALA A 208 -39.00 -46.00 48.88
C ALA A 208 -38.61 -44.90 49.88
N ILE A 209 -38.08 -43.78 49.40
CA ILE A 209 -37.80 -42.60 50.22
C ILE A 209 -39.12 -41.84 50.39
N LYS A 210 -39.64 -41.77 51.61
CA LYS A 210 -40.94 -41.13 51.91
C LYS A 210 -40.83 -39.60 52.10
N GLU A 211 -39.68 -39.14 52.56
CA GLU A 211 -39.46 -37.73 52.91
C GLU A 211 -38.66 -37.02 51.82
N LEU A 212 -39.11 -35.83 51.45
CA LEU A 212 -38.38 -34.98 50.50
C LEU A 212 -37.09 -34.51 51.19
N PRO A 213 -35.91 -34.66 50.57
CA PRO A 213 -34.66 -34.15 51.14
C PRO A 213 -34.69 -32.62 51.25
N LEU A 214 -34.01 -32.08 52.27
CA LEU A 214 -33.72 -30.65 52.37
C LEU A 214 -32.73 -30.30 51.26
N LEU A 215 -33.24 -29.88 50.10
CA LEU A 215 -32.44 -29.48 48.95
C LEU A 215 -31.78 -28.12 49.25
N ASP A 216 -30.56 -28.15 49.78
CA ASP A 216 -29.72 -26.97 50.02
C ASP A 216 -28.86 -26.70 48.78
N TYR A 217 -29.47 -26.09 47.76
CA TYR A 217 -28.84 -25.78 46.47
C TYR A 217 -29.27 -24.38 46.03
N LYS A 218 -28.32 -23.45 45.84
CA LYS A 218 -28.54 -22.06 45.39
C LYS A 218 -29.72 -21.32 46.05
N ASP A 219 -29.88 -21.46 47.37
CA ASP A 219 -30.98 -20.85 48.16
C ASP A 219 -32.39 -21.22 47.67
N ILE A 220 -32.54 -22.35 46.98
CA ILE A 220 -33.85 -22.82 46.49
C ILE A 220 -34.70 -23.25 47.67
N LYS A 221 -35.91 -22.69 47.75
CA LYS A 221 -36.90 -23.03 48.78
C LYS A 221 -37.88 -24.02 48.22
N ILE A 222 -38.09 -25.10 48.96
CA ILE A 222 -39.09 -26.10 48.62
C ILE A 222 -40.09 -26.21 49.74
N THR A 223 -41.35 -25.98 49.41
CA THR A 223 -42.48 -26.13 50.33
C THR A 223 -43.22 -27.41 49.97
N ASP A 224 -43.21 -28.38 50.88
CA ASP A 224 -43.84 -29.69 50.69
C ASP A 224 -45.25 -29.73 51.28
N HIS A 225 -46.24 -30.11 50.47
CA HIS A 225 -47.64 -30.30 50.86
C HIS A 225 -48.10 -31.76 50.63
N GLU A 226 -47.20 -32.73 50.79
CA GLU A 226 -47.39 -34.19 50.65
C GLU A 226 -47.69 -34.69 49.22
N GLN A 227 -48.65 -34.09 48.52
CA GLN A 227 -49.03 -34.45 47.14
C GLN A 227 -48.47 -33.46 46.11
N VAL A 228 -48.10 -32.26 46.55
CA VAL A 228 -47.58 -31.18 45.70
C VAL A 228 -46.40 -30.55 46.41
N ALA A 229 -45.30 -30.32 45.69
CA ALA A 229 -44.18 -29.51 46.16
C ALA A 229 -44.07 -28.23 45.33
N ILE A 230 -43.81 -27.09 45.98
CA ILE A 230 -43.60 -25.79 45.31
C ILE A 230 -42.10 -25.46 45.39
N ILE A 231 -41.50 -25.12 44.25
CA ILE A 231 -40.08 -24.79 44.12
C ILE A 231 -39.94 -23.30 43.80
N GLU A 232 -39.26 -22.54 44.68
CA GLU A 232 -39.05 -21.09 44.55
C GLU A 232 -37.56 -20.77 44.60
N GLY A 233 -37.08 -19.87 43.73
CA GLY A 233 -35.66 -19.50 43.70
C GLY A 233 -35.21 -18.87 42.38
N LEU A 234 -33.91 -18.59 42.31
CA LEU A 234 -33.22 -18.12 41.11
C LEU A 234 -32.32 -19.23 40.58
N VAL A 235 -32.37 -19.47 39.27
CA VAL A 235 -31.53 -20.46 38.56
C VAL A 235 -30.82 -19.79 37.39
N ASP A 236 -29.67 -20.32 36.97
CA ASP A 236 -28.86 -19.68 35.93
C ASP A 236 -29.34 -20.05 34.51
N THR A 237 -29.95 -21.23 34.34
CA THR A 237 -30.42 -21.73 33.03
C THR A 237 -31.81 -22.36 33.10
N LEU A 238 -32.47 -22.49 31.94
CA LEU A 238 -33.72 -23.23 31.82
C LEU A 238 -33.53 -24.73 32.11
N GLU A 239 -32.42 -25.30 31.66
CA GLU A 239 -32.07 -26.72 31.83
C GLU A 239 -31.89 -27.07 33.32
N GLU A 240 -31.28 -26.18 34.09
CA GLU A 240 -31.18 -26.29 35.55
C GLU A 240 -32.55 -26.25 36.22
N ALA A 241 -33.45 -25.36 35.77
CA ALA A 241 -34.81 -25.26 36.29
C ALA A 241 -35.60 -26.57 36.08
N GLU A 242 -35.50 -27.14 34.89
CA GLU A 242 -36.17 -28.41 34.55
C GLU A 242 -35.62 -29.58 35.35
N ALA A 243 -34.29 -29.66 35.50
CA ALA A 243 -33.64 -30.73 36.26
C ALA A 243 -34.11 -30.76 37.73
N LEU A 244 -34.23 -29.59 38.36
CA LEU A 244 -34.72 -29.48 39.74
C LEU A 244 -36.18 -29.93 39.88
N VAL A 245 -37.03 -29.61 38.89
CA VAL A 245 -38.41 -30.09 38.84
C VAL A 245 -38.44 -31.63 38.76
N GLU A 246 -37.64 -32.22 37.86
CA GLU A 246 -37.55 -33.68 37.71
C GLU A 246 -37.08 -34.38 39.00
N ILE A 247 -36.10 -33.80 39.71
CA ILE A 247 -35.63 -34.31 41.01
C ILE A 247 -36.76 -34.29 42.04
N VAL A 248 -37.54 -33.20 42.14
CA VAL A 248 -38.62 -33.08 43.12
C VAL A 248 -39.80 -34.01 42.79
N GLU A 249 -40.15 -34.14 41.52
CA GLU A 249 -41.22 -35.04 41.06
C GLU A 249 -40.89 -36.52 41.27
N ALA A 250 -39.60 -36.86 41.40
CA ALA A 250 -39.20 -38.20 41.79
C ALA A 250 -39.64 -38.58 43.22
N PHE A 251 -39.99 -37.60 44.07
CA PHE A 251 -40.47 -37.81 45.45
C PHE A 251 -41.94 -37.43 45.65
N ARG A 252 -42.52 -36.56 44.81
CA ARG A 252 -43.89 -36.06 44.93
C ARG A 252 -44.63 -36.16 43.59
N PRO A 253 -45.93 -36.51 43.57
CA PRO A 253 -46.68 -36.68 42.32
C PRO A 253 -46.75 -35.44 41.42
N ARG A 254 -46.50 -34.25 41.97
CA ARG A 254 -46.57 -32.98 41.23
C ARG A 254 -45.62 -31.95 41.83
N ALA A 255 -44.84 -31.28 40.98
CA ALA A 255 -44.07 -30.10 41.35
C ALA A 255 -44.61 -28.83 40.67
N VAL A 256 -44.64 -27.71 41.39
CA VAL A 256 -44.98 -26.39 40.85
C VAL A 256 -43.72 -25.54 40.87
N SER A 257 -43.22 -25.17 39.70
CA SER A 257 -42.03 -24.33 39.57
C SER A 257 -42.38 -22.85 39.52
N LEU A 258 -41.83 -22.07 40.46
CA LEU A 258 -41.81 -20.61 40.49
C LEU A 258 -40.36 -20.09 40.32
N LEU A 259 -39.47 -20.93 39.78
CA LEU A 259 -38.08 -20.59 39.50
C LEU A 259 -38.00 -19.49 38.45
N LYS A 260 -37.14 -18.49 38.68
CA LYS A 260 -36.83 -17.44 37.70
C LYS A 260 -35.40 -17.59 37.22
N ILE A 261 -35.20 -17.44 35.91
CA ILE A 261 -33.86 -17.41 35.34
C ILE A 261 -33.20 -16.09 35.73
N LYS A 262 -32.00 -16.16 36.32
CA LYS A 262 -31.19 -15.02 36.70
C LYS A 262 -30.87 -14.23 35.43
N ASN A 263 -31.46 -13.05 35.29
CA ASN A 263 -31.12 -12.15 34.20
C ASN A 263 -29.70 -11.63 34.49
N LYS A 264 -28.71 -12.22 33.82
CA LYS A 264 -27.35 -11.69 33.74
C LYS A 264 -27.41 -10.46 32.82
N GLU A 265 -28.01 -9.37 33.29
CA GLU A 265 -27.58 -8.06 32.80
C GLU A 265 -26.16 -7.89 33.34
N GLU A 266 -25.19 -8.49 32.65
CA GLU A 266 -23.78 -8.20 32.86
C GLU A 266 -23.60 -6.72 32.54
N GLU A 267 -23.43 -5.92 33.60
CA GLU A 267 -22.91 -4.57 33.46
C GLU A 267 -21.63 -4.67 32.64
N LEU A 268 -21.64 -4.06 31.45
CA LEU A 268 -20.48 -4.00 30.58
C LEU A 268 -19.33 -3.36 31.39
N PRO A 269 -18.23 -4.07 31.68
CA PRO A 269 -17.21 -3.61 32.62
C PRO A 269 -16.28 -2.59 31.93
N GLN A 270 -16.84 -1.41 31.64
CA GLN A 270 -16.17 -0.27 31.00
C GLN A 270 -14.83 0.08 31.66
N ALA A 271 -14.70 -0.13 32.97
CA ALA A 271 -13.50 0.16 33.74
C ALA A 271 -12.25 -0.57 33.21
N ILE A 272 -12.43 -1.77 32.64
CA ILE A 272 -11.32 -2.57 32.09
C ILE A 272 -10.64 -1.86 30.92
N PHE A 273 -11.36 -1.03 30.18
CA PHE A 273 -10.86 -0.36 28.98
C PHE A 273 -10.19 0.99 29.26
N LYS A 274 -10.35 1.53 30.47
CA LYS A 274 -10.01 2.93 30.80
C LYS A 274 -8.53 3.26 30.66
N ASP A 275 -7.65 2.30 30.92
CA ASP A 275 -6.20 2.51 30.91
C ASP A 275 -5.58 2.30 29.51
N LEU A 276 -6.31 1.69 28.59
CA LEU A 276 -5.85 1.35 27.24
C LEU A 276 -6.13 2.47 26.22
N GLY A 277 -7.03 3.40 26.55
CA GLY A 277 -7.37 4.54 25.72
C GLY A 277 -8.69 5.20 26.15
N ARG A 278 -9.14 6.16 25.34
CA ARG A 278 -10.43 6.82 25.54
C ARG A 278 -11.50 6.02 24.81
N PHE A 279 -12.04 5.03 25.49
CA PHE A 279 -13.00 4.09 24.91
C PHE A 279 -14.39 4.23 25.53
N ASN A 280 -15.39 3.82 24.79
CA ASN A 280 -16.79 3.80 25.19
C ASN A 280 -17.42 2.48 24.73
N LEU A 281 -17.95 1.72 25.67
CA LEU A 281 -18.56 0.41 25.49
C LEU A 281 -20.08 0.57 25.62
N GLU A 282 -20.77 0.43 24.49
CA GLU A 282 -22.22 0.59 24.41
C GLU A 282 -22.87 -0.72 23.93
N LYS A 283 -24.16 -0.87 24.22
CA LYS A 283 -24.96 -2.00 23.73
C LYS A 283 -25.83 -1.55 22.56
N ALA A 284 -25.53 -2.01 21.35
CA ALA A 284 -26.37 -1.75 20.19
C ALA A 284 -27.17 -3.03 19.85
N GLY A 285 -28.38 -3.13 20.40
CA GLY A 285 -29.21 -4.33 20.26
C GLY A 285 -28.66 -5.49 21.11
N LYS A 286 -28.25 -6.59 20.46
CA LYS A 286 -27.71 -7.78 21.14
C LYS A 286 -26.18 -7.81 21.24
N SER A 287 -25.48 -7.03 20.41
CA SER A 287 -24.02 -7.02 20.36
C SER A 287 -23.44 -5.78 21.05
N PRO A 288 -22.45 -5.94 21.92
CA PRO A 288 -21.65 -4.83 22.45
C PRO A 288 -20.87 -4.17 21.32
N ILE A 289 -20.64 -2.86 21.43
CA ILE A 289 -19.80 -2.08 20.52
C ILE A 289 -18.78 -1.30 21.36
N LEU A 290 -17.49 -1.48 21.07
CA LEU A 290 -16.43 -0.66 21.64
C LEU A 290 -15.99 0.38 20.62
N THR A 291 -16.17 1.65 20.96
CA THR A 291 -15.76 2.79 20.16
C THR A 291 -14.70 3.60 20.89
N GLY A 292 -13.91 4.39 20.16
CA GLY A 292 -13.04 5.40 20.75
C GLY A 292 -11.69 5.53 20.07
N GLU A 293 -10.70 5.98 20.84
CA GLU A 293 -9.39 6.37 20.31
C GLU A 293 -8.27 6.14 21.32
N THR A 294 -7.09 5.78 20.80
CA THR A 294 -5.86 5.55 21.56
C THR A 294 -4.67 6.07 20.79
N ASP A 295 -3.63 6.51 21.47
CA ASP A 295 -2.36 6.99 20.87
C ASP A 295 -1.29 5.90 20.81
N SER A 296 -1.61 4.69 21.28
CA SER A 296 -0.67 3.59 21.45
C SER A 296 -1.12 2.37 20.64
N LEU A 297 -0.23 1.85 19.78
CA LEU A 297 -0.48 0.61 19.03
C LEU A 297 -0.68 -0.57 19.99
N PHE A 298 0.03 -0.56 21.13
CA PHE A 298 -0.19 -1.49 22.21
C PHE A 298 -1.63 -1.41 22.75
N GLY A 299 -2.07 -0.20 23.10
CA GLY A 299 -3.42 0.04 23.62
C GLY A 299 -4.52 -0.41 22.65
N LEU A 300 -4.33 -0.17 21.36
CA LEU A 300 -5.27 -0.59 20.31
C LEU A 300 -5.37 -2.11 20.22
N ASN A 301 -4.24 -2.79 20.08
CA ASN A 301 -4.20 -4.25 19.94
C ASN A 301 -4.75 -4.93 21.19
N MET A 302 -4.36 -4.45 22.37
CA MET A 302 -4.83 -4.99 23.63
C MET A 302 -6.34 -4.77 23.81
N ALA A 303 -6.86 -3.58 23.52
CA ALA A 303 -8.29 -3.31 23.61
C ALA A 303 -9.10 -4.18 22.65
N LYS A 304 -8.57 -4.44 21.45
CA LYS A 304 -9.21 -5.31 20.46
C LYS A 304 -9.31 -6.75 20.95
N GLU A 305 -8.19 -7.33 21.39
CA GLU A 305 -8.16 -8.70 21.91
C GLU A 305 -9.06 -8.84 23.16
N LEU A 306 -8.98 -7.88 24.08
CA LEU A 306 -9.82 -7.82 25.30
C LEU A 306 -11.30 -7.80 24.95
N PHE A 307 -11.69 -6.90 24.04
CA PHE A 307 -13.07 -6.74 23.65
C PHE A 307 -13.61 -7.96 22.90
N LEU A 308 -12.88 -8.50 21.92
CA LEU A 308 -13.33 -9.65 21.14
C LEU A 308 -13.34 -10.95 21.97
N THR A 309 -12.50 -11.05 23.01
CA THR A 309 -12.53 -12.19 23.91
C THR A 309 -13.73 -12.14 24.86
N LEU A 310 -14.03 -10.97 25.43
CA LEU A 310 -15.22 -10.78 26.26
C LEU A 310 -16.52 -10.83 25.45
N TYR A 311 -16.46 -10.34 24.20
CA TYR A 311 -17.61 -10.20 23.30
C TYR A 311 -17.26 -10.70 21.89
N PRO A 312 -17.28 -12.02 21.65
CA PRO A 312 -16.93 -12.61 20.35
C PRO A 312 -17.74 -12.06 19.17
N ASP A 313 -19.02 -11.76 19.40
CA ASP A 313 -19.94 -11.18 18.41
C ASP A 313 -20.03 -9.63 18.51
N GLY A 314 -19.08 -9.01 19.21
CA GLY A 314 -19.01 -7.56 19.42
C GLY A 314 -18.42 -6.80 18.24
N VAL A 315 -18.76 -5.53 18.10
CA VAL A 315 -18.21 -4.65 17.04
C VAL A 315 -17.12 -3.75 17.61
N PHE A 316 -15.89 -3.87 17.08
CA PHE A 316 -14.74 -3.06 17.49
C PHE A 316 -14.49 -1.90 16.51
N GLN A 317 -14.56 -0.65 17.00
CA GLN A 317 -14.41 0.58 16.23
C GLN A 317 -13.52 1.60 16.98
N VAL A 318 -12.27 1.23 17.23
CA VAL A 318 -11.28 2.11 17.85
C VAL A 318 -10.26 2.59 16.84
N LYS A 319 -9.88 3.87 16.90
CA LYS A 319 -8.87 4.50 16.03
C LYS A 319 -7.54 4.72 16.75
N LEU A 320 -6.44 4.58 16.01
CA LEU A 320 -5.10 4.97 16.47
C LEU A 320 -4.80 6.43 16.08
N LEU A 321 -4.46 7.26 17.05
CA LEU A 321 -4.16 8.69 16.89
C LEU A 321 -2.74 8.94 16.40
N GLY A 322 -2.49 10.13 15.86
CA GLY A 322 -1.16 10.57 15.42
C GLY A 322 -0.76 10.10 14.01
N GLY A 323 -1.54 9.24 13.36
CA GLY A 323 -1.22 8.71 12.04
C GLY A 323 -1.05 9.76 10.95
N LYS A 324 -1.91 10.79 10.90
CA LYS A 324 -1.83 11.86 9.89
C LYS A 324 -0.54 12.69 10.04
N GLU A 325 -0.15 13.02 11.27
CA GLU A 325 1.08 13.79 11.55
C GLU A 325 2.33 12.96 11.23
N LEU A 326 2.37 11.71 11.68
CA LEU A 326 3.45 10.79 11.37
C LEU A 326 3.62 10.57 9.86
N LEU A 327 2.52 10.44 9.13
CA LEU A 327 2.55 10.26 7.68
C LEU A 327 3.14 11.49 6.98
N ARG A 328 2.84 12.72 7.46
CA ARG A 328 3.46 13.97 6.98
C ARG A 328 4.95 14.04 7.26
N ASP A 329 5.36 13.72 8.48
CA ASP A 329 6.78 13.73 8.86
C ASP A 329 7.59 12.78 7.98
N TRP A 330 7.09 11.55 7.80
CA TRP A 330 7.76 10.56 6.94
C TRP A 330 7.71 10.90 5.46
N ALA A 331 6.62 11.50 4.97
CA ALA A 331 6.59 11.93 3.57
C ALA A 331 7.63 13.02 3.30
N SER A 332 7.84 13.94 4.25
CA SER A 332 8.91 14.93 4.15
C SER A 332 10.30 14.28 4.10
N VAL A 333 10.54 13.26 4.93
CA VAL A 333 11.82 12.52 4.94
C VAL A 333 12.04 11.74 3.63
N LEU A 334 10.98 11.16 3.08
CA LEU A 334 11.04 10.31 1.89
C LEU A 334 10.90 11.08 0.56
N GLY A 335 10.73 12.41 0.62
CA GLY A 335 10.51 13.25 -0.56
C GLY A 335 9.20 12.95 -1.29
N CYS A 336 8.17 12.52 -0.55
CA CYS A 336 6.83 12.29 -1.07
C CYS A 336 5.94 13.51 -0.79
N GLU A 337 4.98 13.75 -1.69
CA GLU A 337 3.94 14.75 -1.52
C GLU A 337 2.67 14.08 -0.99
N ILE A 338 2.02 14.71 -0.01
CA ILE A 338 0.73 14.27 0.52
C ILE A 338 -0.34 15.26 0.12
N LEU A 339 -1.48 14.73 -0.32
CA LEU A 339 -2.70 15.47 -0.52
C LEU A 339 -3.79 14.95 0.42
N GLU A 340 -4.34 15.81 1.26
CA GLU A 340 -5.42 15.44 2.19
C GLU A 340 -6.74 16.08 1.76
N ILE A 341 -7.77 15.26 1.59
CA ILE A 341 -9.12 15.72 1.29
C ILE A 341 -10.10 14.94 2.16
N GLY A 342 -10.58 15.59 3.23
CA GLY A 342 -11.44 14.96 4.23
C GLY A 342 -10.71 13.84 4.98
N GLU A 343 -11.21 12.61 4.84
CA GLU A 343 -10.63 11.40 5.46
C GLU A 343 -9.69 10.64 4.51
N VAL A 344 -9.57 11.05 3.25
CA VAL A 344 -8.76 10.36 2.24
C VAL A 344 -7.41 11.06 2.07
N ILE A 345 -6.35 10.27 1.98
CA ILE A 345 -4.96 10.74 1.92
C ILE A 345 -4.30 10.19 0.66
N GLY A 346 -3.98 11.07 -0.28
CA GLY A 346 -3.24 10.75 -1.48
C GLY A 346 -1.74 10.91 -1.28
N ILE A 347 -0.98 9.92 -1.73
CA ILE A 347 0.48 9.91 -1.65
C ILE A 347 1.06 9.91 -3.06
N LYS A 348 1.95 10.86 -3.34
CA LYS A 348 2.68 10.99 -4.61
C LYS A 348 4.18 10.90 -4.37
N GLY A 349 4.87 10.05 -5.14
CA GLY A 349 6.30 9.84 -5.00
C GLY A 349 6.79 8.63 -5.80
N VAL A 350 8.03 8.21 -5.54
CA VAL A 350 8.63 7.00 -6.13
C VAL A 350 8.05 5.75 -5.46
N SER A 351 7.81 4.69 -6.22
CA SER A 351 7.11 3.46 -5.77
C SER A 351 7.60 2.93 -4.41
N ASP A 352 8.91 2.86 -4.22
CA ASP A 352 9.51 2.23 -3.04
C ASP A 352 9.29 3.07 -1.78
N ASN A 353 9.42 4.39 -1.90
CA ASN A 353 9.17 5.35 -0.81
C ASN A 353 7.67 5.43 -0.47
N VAL A 354 6.81 5.34 -1.48
CA VAL A 354 5.36 5.39 -1.28
C VAL A 354 4.85 4.17 -0.51
N ASN A 355 5.44 2.99 -0.71
CA ASN A 355 5.06 1.77 0.02
C ASN A 355 5.20 1.94 1.54
N VAL A 356 6.24 2.65 2.01
CA VAL A 356 6.41 2.98 3.44
C VAL A 356 5.20 3.76 3.96
N LEU A 357 4.77 4.78 3.22
CA LEU A 357 3.65 5.63 3.63
C LEU A 357 2.30 4.90 3.57
N LEU A 358 2.13 3.97 2.63
CA LEU A 358 0.96 3.08 2.61
C LEU A 358 0.92 2.14 3.81
N GLU A 359 2.07 1.65 4.26
CA GLU A 359 2.15 0.82 5.46
C GLU A 359 1.83 1.60 6.72
N ILE A 360 2.35 2.83 6.84
CA ILE A 360 1.96 3.76 7.91
C ILE A 360 0.44 3.98 7.86
N GLY A 361 -0.11 4.24 6.66
CA GLY A 361 -1.54 4.36 6.45
C GLY A 361 -2.33 3.17 6.99
N LYS A 362 -1.95 1.96 6.60
CA LYS A 362 -2.57 0.71 7.07
C LYS A 362 -2.44 0.53 8.58
N LEU A 363 -1.27 0.79 9.16
CA LEU A 363 -1.01 0.65 10.60
C LEU A 363 -1.94 1.54 11.44
N TYR A 364 -2.17 2.77 10.96
CA TYR A 364 -3.04 3.75 11.63
C TYR A 364 -4.50 3.71 11.15
N GLY A 365 -4.87 2.76 10.26
CA GLY A 365 -6.22 2.66 9.71
C GLY A 365 -6.66 3.86 8.87
N LEU A 366 -5.70 4.57 8.25
CA LEU A 366 -5.94 5.71 7.38
C LEU A 366 -6.35 5.25 5.97
N ASN A 367 -7.23 6.02 5.33
CA ASN A 367 -7.62 5.77 3.95
C ASN A 367 -6.58 6.36 2.99
N THR A 368 -5.45 5.67 2.85
CA THR A 368 -4.32 6.08 2.01
C THR A 368 -4.32 5.38 0.65
N PHE A 369 -3.98 6.10 -0.42
CA PHE A 369 -3.80 5.51 -1.74
C PHE A 369 -2.63 6.19 -2.50
N VAL A 370 -2.15 5.56 -3.57
CA VAL A 370 -1.05 6.07 -4.41
C VAL A 370 -1.57 6.70 -5.69
N PHE A 371 -1.02 7.86 -6.07
CA PHE A 371 -1.22 8.41 -7.41
C PHE A 371 0.05 8.34 -8.26
N SER A 372 -0.01 7.58 -9.35
CA SER A 372 0.93 7.67 -10.47
C SER A 372 0.31 8.54 -11.58
N LYS A 373 1.05 9.54 -12.07
CA LYS A 373 0.61 10.37 -13.20
C LYS A 373 0.33 9.47 -14.41
N GLU A 374 -0.93 9.40 -14.83
CA GLU A 374 -1.43 9.43 -16.22
C GLU A 374 -2.86 8.85 -16.31
N GLU A 375 -3.13 7.62 -15.84
CA GLU A 375 -4.49 7.02 -15.88
C GLU A 375 -5.22 7.02 -14.52
N ASN A 376 -4.56 6.62 -13.43
CA ASN A 376 -5.20 6.43 -12.13
C ASN A 376 -5.70 7.73 -11.49
N ALA A 377 -5.09 8.87 -11.82
CA ALA A 377 -5.49 10.17 -11.30
C ALA A 377 -6.86 10.60 -11.83
N LEU A 378 -7.18 10.29 -13.09
CA LEU A 378 -8.46 10.66 -13.70
C LEU A 378 -9.58 9.77 -13.17
N GLU A 379 -9.35 8.46 -13.14
CA GLU A 379 -10.30 7.49 -12.57
C GLU A 379 -10.54 7.75 -11.08
N PHE A 380 -9.51 8.18 -10.34
CA PHE A 380 -9.69 8.65 -8.97
C PHE A 380 -10.62 9.86 -8.91
N ILE A 381 -10.39 10.89 -9.73
CA ILE A 381 -11.25 12.08 -9.71
C ILE A 381 -12.70 11.70 -10.03
N ARG A 382 -12.90 10.77 -10.98
CA ARG A 382 -14.24 10.22 -11.29
C ARG A 382 -14.88 9.55 -10.09
N ALA A 383 -14.19 8.59 -9.49
CA ALA A 383 -14.72 7.82 -8.36
C ALA A 383 -14.92 8.66 -7.11
N PHE A 384 -14.01 9.60 -6.83
CA PHE A 384 -14.03 10.44 -5.63
C PHE A 384 -15.19 11.43 -5.65
N LEU A 385 -15.48 12.02 -6.82
CA LEU A 385 -16.52 13.04 -6.95
C LEU A 385 -17.84 12.50 -7.49
N ASP A 386 -17.90 11.19 -7.75
CA ASP A 386 -19.04 10.49 -8.34
C ASP A 386 -19.44 11.14 -9.68
N LEU A 387 -18.46 11.23 -10.58
CA LEU A 387 -18.59 11.91 -11.87
C LEU A 387 -18.85 10.92 -12.99
N GLU A 388 -20.09 10.89 -13.47
CA GLU A 388 -20.50 10.13 -14.65
C GLU A 388 -20.30 10.97 -15.94
N ASP A 389 -19.86 10.32 -17.03
CA ASP A 389 -19.82 10.91 -18.38
C ASP A 389 -18.99 12.20 -18.59
N ILE A 390 -17.96 12.42 -17.78
CA ILE A 390 -16.99 13.52 -18.01
C ILE A 390 -15.93 13.12 -19.03
N GLU A 391 -15.44 14.05 -19.85
CA GLU A 391 -14.25 13.83 -20.67
C GLU A 391 -13.05 14.52 -20.05
N PHE A 392 -12.00 13.73 -19.83
CA PHE A 392 -10.70 14.22 -19.40
C PHE A 392 -9.69 13.98 -20.50
N ASN A 393 -8.85 14.97 -20.73
CA ASN A 393 -7.66 14.83 -21.54
C ASN A 393 -6.48 15.51 -20.87
N ILE A 394 -5.30 14.92 -21.01
CA ILE A 394 -4.08 15.44 -20.41
C ILE A 394 -3.13 15.84 -21.54
N PHE A 395 -2.61 17.05 -21.45
CA PHE A 395 -1.46 17.47 -22.25
C PHE A 395 -0.42 18.05 -21.30
N LYS A 396 0.72 17.35 -21.18
CA LYS A 396 1.75 17.61 -20.17
C LYS A 396 1.17 17.67 -18.76
N ASP A 397 1.27 18.82 -18.10
CA ASP A 397 0.73 19.05 -16.74
C ASP A 397 -0.60 19.82 -16.75
N THR A 398 -1.25 19.91 -17.92
CA THR A 398 -2.55 20.57 -18.08
C THR A 398 -3.65 19.54 -18.23
N LEU A 399 -4.65 19.61 -17.36
CA LEU A 399 -5.87 18.82 -17.44
C LEU A 399 -6.94 19.61 -18.21
N TYR A 400 -7.47 19.01 -19.26
CA TYR A 400 -8.61 19.49 -20.02
C TYR A 400 -9.85 18.74 -19.56
N VAL A 401 -10.91 19.49 -19.26
CA VAL A 401 -12.12 18.96 -18.65
C VAL A 401 -13.31 19.42 -19.45
N LYS A 402 -14.17 18.48 -19.85
CA LYS A 402 -15.42 18.77 -20.55
C LYS A 402 -16.59 18.07 -19.87
N ARG A 403 -17.76 18.70 -19.88
CA ARG A 403 -19.00 18.18 -19.27
C ARG A 403 -18.96 18.05 -17.73
N LEU A 404 -18.19 18.88 -17.03
CA LEU A 404 -18.16 18.89 -15.56
C LEU A 404 -19.45 19.51 -14.99
N PRO A 405 -20.20 18.80 -14.13
CA PRO A 405 -21.37 19.35 -13.45
C PRO A 405 -21.02 20.59 -12.61
N LEU A 406 -21.82 21.66 -12.72
CA LEU A 406 -21.55 22.93 -12.06
C LEU A 406 -21.45 22.80 -10.53
N GLU A 407 -22.27 21.92 -9.95
CA GLU A 407 -22.34 21.64 -8.51
C GLU A 407 -21.04 21.04 -7.98
N LYS A 408 -20.33 20.25 -8.80
CA LYS A 408 -19.08 19.57 -8.45
C LYS A 408 -17.84 20.38 -8.78
N LYS A 409 -17.99 21.54 -9.44
CA LYS A 409 -16.87 22.33 -9.96
C LYS A 409 -15.84 22.72 -8.89
N ARG A 410 -16.31 23.17 -7.72
CA ARG A 410 -15.41 23.63 -6.65
C ARG A 410 -14.58 22.49 -6.03
N GLU A 411 -15.22 21.36 -5.76
CA GLU A 411 -14.56 20.17 -5.21
C GLU A 411 -13.59 19.59 -6.24
N PHE A 412 -14.02 19.57 -7.51
CA PHE A 412 -13.18 19.19 -8.63
C PHE A 412 -11.95 20.08 -8.77
N GLU A 413 -12.09 21.41 -8.73
CA GLU A 413 -10.96 22.34 -8.86
C GLU A 413 -9.91 22.10 -7.77
N LEU A 414 -10.34 21.87 -6.53
CA LEU A 414 -9.42 21.58 -5.42
C LEU A 414 -8.62 20.29 -5.66
N VAL A 415 -9.28 19.23 -6.11
CA VAL A 415 -8.64 17.93 -6.39
C VAL A 415 -7.75 18.03 -7.63
N ALA A 416 -8.26 18.64 -8.70
CA ALA A 416 -7.57 18.71 -9.97
C ALA A 416 -6.33 19.61 -9.93
N LEU A 417 -6.38 20.77 -9.27
CA LEU A 417 -5.21 21.65 -9.13
C LEU A 417 -4.13 21.09 -8.21
N ALA A 418 -4.47 20.14 -7.35
CA ALA A 418 -3.48 19.38 -6.59
C ALA A 418 -2.75 18.33 -7.44
N LEU A 419 -3.39 17.83 -8.49
CA LEU A 419 -2.86 16.78 -9.36
C LEU A 419 -2.20 17.35 -10.63
N PHE A 420 -2.65 18.51 -11.09
CA PHE A 420 -2.26 19.15 -12.34
C PHE A 420 -1.92 20.62 -12.12
N ASN A 421 -0.86 21.11 -12.77
CA ASN A 421 -0.42 22.50 -12.65
C ASN A 421 -1.43 23.50 -13.25
N LYS A 422 -2.22 23.04 -14.22
CA LYS A 422 -3.23 23.85 -14.91
C LYS A 422 -4.46 23.00 -15.20
N VAL A 423 -5.64 23.59 -15.04
CA VAL A 423 -6.93 22.98 -15.41
C VAL A 423 -7.64 23.91 -16.38
N ILE A 424 -8.10 23.38 -17.51
CA ILE A 424 -8.81 24.12 -18.55
C ILE A 424 -10.19 23.48 -18.76
N TYR A 425 -11.22 24.30 -18.70
CA TYR A 425 -12.59 23.90 -19.00
C TYR A 425 -12.88 24.12 -20.48
N LEU A 426 -13.27 23.04 -21.17
CA LEU A 426 -13.65 23.06 -22.56
C LEU A 426 -15.15 23.30 -22.70
N ASP A 427 -15.53 24.13 -23.68
CA ASP A 427 -16.93 24.35 -24.06
C ASP A 427 -17.54 23.10 -24.69
N GLU A 428 -18.87 22.94 -24.60
CA GLU A 428 -19.58 21.77 -25.17
C GLU A 428 -19.37 21.60 -26.68
N ASP A 429 -19.21 22.71 -27.40
CA ASP A 429 -18.97 22.73 -28.86
C ASP A 429 -17.53 22.37 -29.24
N THR A 430 -16.60 22.31 -28.28
CA THR A 430 -15.20 21.95 -28.55
C THR A 430 -15.12 20.43 -28.75
N SER A 431 -15.03 19.97 -29.99
CA SER A 431 -14.94 18.53 -30.28
C SER A 431 -13.62 17.94 -29.79
N SER A 432 -13.70 17.01 -28.83
CA SER A 432 -12.57 16.19 -28.37
C SER A 432 -12.15 15.09 -29.35
N LYS A 433 -12.92 14.93 -30.43
CA LYS A 433 -12.74 13.88 -31.43
C LYS A 433 -12.30 14.40 -32.80
N GLU A 434 -12.11 15.72 -32.96
CA GLU A 434 -11.57 16.24 -34.20
C GLU A 434 -10.05 16.05 -34.21
N PRO A 435 -9.51 15.12 -35.02
CA PRO A 435 -8.07 14.95 -35.10
C PRO A 435 -7.46 16.13 -35.85
N TYR A 436 -6.26 16.50 -35.47
CA TYR A 436 -5.41 17.36 -36.27
C TYR A 436 -4.72 16.54 -37.36
N THR A 437 -4.64 17.08 -38.57
CA THR A 437 -3.76 16.50 -39.59
C THR A 437 -2.40 17.17 -39.50
N VAL A 438 -1.39 16.41 -39.09
CA VAL A 438 -0.02 16.87 -38.94
C VAL A 438 0.78 16.48 -40.16
N GLN A 439 1.37 17.45 -40.86
CA GLN A 439 2.22 17.21 -42.02
C GLN A 439 3.62 17.71 -41.75
N VAL A 440 4.63 16.90 -42.05
CA VAL A 440 6.05 17.28 -41.92
C VAL A 440 6.67 17.36 -43.30
N SER A 441 7.38 18.45 -43.58
CA SER A 441 8.08 18.66 -44.85
C SER A 441 9.50 19.10 -44.57
N GLY A 442 10.47 18.24 -44.91
CA GLY A 442 11.89 18.60 -44.92
C GLY A 442 12.31 19.09 -46.30
N PHE A 443 12.88 20.28 -46.39
CA PHE A 443 13.38 20.84 -47.65
C PHE A 443 14.61 21.70 -47.42
N GLN A 444 15.39 21.91 -48.48
CA GLN A 444 16.54 22.81 -48.45
C GLN A 444 16.17 24.07 -49.22
N ILE A 445 16.60 25.24 -48.74
CA ILE A 445 16.48 26.49 -49.49
C ILE A 445 17.80 27.22 -49.48
N THR A 446 18.00 28.08 -50.48
CA THR A 446 19.17 28.95 -50.55
C THR A 446 18.95 30.22 -49.74
N GLN A 447 20.04 30.92 -49.43
CA GLN A 447 19.96 32.23 -48.77
C GLN A 447 19.17 33.25 -49.61
N SER A 448 19.28 33.20 -50.94
CA SER A 448 18.51 34.06 -51.84
C SER A 448 17.01 33.78 -51.85
N ASP A 449 16.58 32.57 -51.49
CA ASP A 449 15.16 32.23 -51.39
C ASP A 449 14.57 32.81 -50.10
N ILE A 450 15.32 32.82 -49.00
CA ILE A 450 14.90 33.45 -47.74
C ILE A 450 14.81 34.97 -47.87
N ASP A 451 15.78 35.59 -48.54
CA ASP A 451 15.80 37.04 -48.74
C ASP A 451 14.53 37.54 -49.49
N GLN A 452 13.88 36.67 -50.28
CA GLN A 452 12.62 36.97 -50.98
C GLN A 452 11.38 36.89 -50.07
N ILE A 453 11.44 36.21 -48.93
CA ILE A 453 10.28 35.97 -48.04
C ILE A 453 10.05 37.14 -47.07
N ALA A 454 10.87 38.21 -47.14
CA ALA A 454 10.81 39.35 -46.20
C ALA A 454 10.85 38.94 -44.72
N LEU A 455 11.39 37.76 -44.41
CA LEU A 455 11.74 37.35 -43.06
C LEU A 455 12.95 38.18 -42.61
N ASP A 456 12.93 38.72 -41.40
CA ASP A 456 14.04 39.51 -40.85
C ASP A 456 15.28 38.60 -40.66
N THR A 457 16.12 38.56 -41.69
CA THR A 457 17.27 37.65 -41.79
C THR A 457 18.40 38.00 -40.82
N SER A 458 18.34 39.18 -40.19
CA SER A 458 19.31 39.62 -39.18
C SER A 458 19.30 38.75 -37.91
N ARG A 459 18.19 38.02 -37.67
CA ARG A 459 18.04 37.08 -36.54
C ARG A 459 18.61 35.68 -36.81
N LEU A 460 18.82 35.29 -38.07
CA LEU A 460 19.07 33.89 -38.51
C LEU A 460 20.52 33.39 -38.35
N ILE A 461 21.42 34.16 -37.72
CA ILE A 461 22.87 33.97 -37.88
C ILE A 461 23.46 32.91 -36.92
N GLN A 462 22.70 32.37 -35.95
CA GLN A 462 23.18 31.30 -35.06
C GLN A 462 22.08 30.32 -34.60
N GLY A 463 22.27 29.03 -34.88
CA GLY A 463 21.48 27.94 -34.27
C GLY A 463 20.22 27.50 -35.03
N TRP A 464 19.42 26.65 -34.39
CA TRP A 464 18.06 26.33 -34.82
C TRP A 464 17.14 27.47 -34.44
N GLN A 465 16.25 27.88 -35.35
CA GLN A 465 15.21 28.88 -35.05
C GLN A 465 13.82 28.34 -35.32
N GLU A 466 12.92 28.60 -34.39
CA GLU A 466 11.50 28.34 -34.49
C GLU A 466 10.79 29.59 -35.02
N ILE A 467 10.07 29.46 -36.14
CA ILE A 467 9.25 30.52 -36.70
C ILE A 467 7.82 30.01 -36.82
N VAL A 468 6.91 30.58 -36.04
CA VAL A 468 5.48 30.32 -36.16
C VAL A 468 4.96 31.08 -37.37
N LEU A 469 4.36 30.37 -38.32
CA LEU A 469 3.86 30.91 -39.58
C LEU A 469 2.34 31.13 -39.51
N SER A 470 1.90 32.28 -39.98
CA SER A 470 0.50 32.53 -40.33
C SER A 470 0.10 31.76 -41.59
N TRP A 471 -1.22 31.68 -41.85
CA TRP A 471 -1.76 31.06 -43.07
C TRP A 471 -1.19 31.63 -44.37
N GLN A 472 -0.91 32.94 -44.42
CA GLN A 472 -0.38 33.60 -45.61
C GLN A 472 1.08 33.22 -45.85
N GLU A 473 1.91 33.27 -44.81
CA GLU A 473 3.34 32.89 -44.87
C GLU A 473 3.51 31.40 -45.19
N LEU A 474 2.63 30.55 -44.65
CA LEU A 474 2.62 29.12 -44.91
C LEU A 474 2.34 28.80 -46.39
N GLY A 475 1.50 29.60 -47.07
CA GLY A 475 1.29 29.48 -48.51
C GLY A 475 2.56 29.72 -49.33
N ILE A 476 3.29 30.79 -49.00
CA ILE A 476 4.55 31.16 -49.68
C ILE A 476 5.61 30.06 -49.48
N ILE A 477 5.78 29.59 -48.24
CA ILE A 477 6.74 28.53 -47.91
C ILE A 477 6.40 27.22 -48.63
N LYS A 478 5.11 26.89 -48.78
CA LYS A 478 4.69 25.70 -49.53
C LYS A 478 5.02 25.78 -51.00
N ASP A 479 4.87 26.94 -51.63
CA ASP A 479 5.20 27.10 -53.04
C ASP A 479 6.71 26.99 -53.28
N LEU A 480 7.53 27.51 -52.37
CA LEU A 480 8.98 27.28 -52.37
C LEU A 480 9.32 25.80 -52.14
N ALA A 481 8.66 25.15 -51.18
CA ALA A 481 8.91 23.75 -50.88
C ALA A 481 8.50 22.82 -52.03
N ARG A 482 7.50 23.17 -52.84
CA ARG A 482 7.08 22.41 -54.04
C ARG A 482 8.14 22.39 -55.15
N GLU A 483 9.01 23.40 -55.21
CA GLU A 483 10.13 23.43 -56.16
C GLU A 483 11.20 22.38 -55.81
N TRP A 484 11.20 21.92 -54.56
CA TRP A 484 12.04 20.83 -54.05
C TRP A 484 11.20 19.54 -53.99
N GLU A 485 11.75 18.39 -54.38
CA GLU A 485 11.01 17.13 -54.46
C GLU A 485 10.79 16.54 -53.03
N VAL A 486 9.85 17.12 -52.27
CA VAL A 486 9.63 16.80 -50.85
C VAL A 486 8.71 15.58 -50.67
N LYS A 487 9.18 14.60 -49.88
CA LYS A 487 8.30 13.57 -49.30
C LYS A 487 7.58 14.18 -48.09
N GLN A 488 6.25 14.21 -48.13
CA GLN A 488 5.39 14.78 -47.09
C GLN A 488 4.73 13.66 -46.28
N PRO A 489 5.35 13.14 -45.21
CA PRO A 489 4.62 12.32 -44.25
C PRO A 489 3.49 13.12 -43.60
N SER A 490 2.32 12.48 -43.50
CA SER A 490 1.15 13.04 -42.83
C SER A 490 0.52 12.02 -41.89
N VAL A 491 0.13 12.46 -40.70
CA VAL A 491 -0.52 11.63 -39.69
C VAL A 491 -1.69 12.37 -39.04
N MET A 492 -2.74 11.63 -38.68
CA MET A 492 -3.83 12.17 -37.87
C MET A 492 -3.48 12.02 -36.39
N VAL A 493 -3.62 13.09 -35.62
CA VAL A 493 -3.27 13.16 -34.20
C VAL A 493 -4.47 13.65 -33.42
N PHE A 494 -4.91 12.88 -32.42
CA PHE A 494 -5.96 13.33 -31.53
C PHE A 494 -5.38 14.23 -30.42
N PRO A 495 -6.07 15.30 -30.01
CA PRO A 495 -5.62 16.13 -28.89
C PRO A 495 -5.41 15.30 -27.62
N GLY A 496 -4.27 15.47 -26.96
CA GLY A 496 -3.85 14.72 -25.77
C GLY A 496 -3.10 13.43 -26.07
N GLU A 497 -3.19 12.86 -27.27
CA GLU A 497 -2.52 11.61 -27.62
C GLU A 497 -1.10 11.85 -28.16
N LYS A 498 -0.13 11.05 -27.68
CA LYS A 498 1.21 11.00 -28.26
C LYS A 498 1.17 10.21 -29.56
N THR A 499 1.68 10.80 -30.64
CA THR A 499 1.76 10.14 -31.95
C THR A 499 3.18 10.22 -32.49
N SER A 500 3.70 9.09 -32.96
CA SER A 500 5.00 9.00 -33.63
C SER A 500 4.81 8.57 -35.09
N ILE A 501 5.50 9.26 -36.00
CA ILE A 501 5.57 8.92 -37.42
C ILE A 501 7.03 8.85 -37.84
N HIS A 502 7.39 7.75 -38.52
CA HIS A 502 8.69 7.58 -39.16
C HIS A 502 8.50 7.36 -40.65
N THR A 503 9.33 8.02 -41.46
CA THR A 503 9.36 7.86 -42.92
C THR A 503 10.80 7.79 -43.37
N GLY A 504 11.24 6.59 -43.74
CA GLY A 504 12.65 6.31 -43.89
C GLY A 504 12.92 4.83 -44.10
N GLY A 505 14.14 4.43 -43.77
CA GLY A 505 14.58 3.05 -43.75
C GLY A 505 15.57 2.81 -42.63
N GLN A 506 16.07 1.59 -42.55
CA GLN A 506 17.12 1.21 -41.60
C GLN A 506 18.35 0.72 -42.35
N ILE A 507 19.53 1.05 -41.83
CA ILE A 507 20.81 0.51 -42.27
C ILE A 507 21.41 -0.38 -41.18
N PRO A 508 22.02 -1.52 -41.55
CA PRO A 508 22.74 -2.35 -40.60
C PRO A 508 24.13 -1.77 -40.33
N ILE A 509 24.49 -1.60 -39.06
CA ILE A 509 25.82 -1.24 -38.60
C ILE A 509 26.44 -2.46 -37.91
N PRO A 510 27.48 -3.07 -38.52
CA PRO A 510 28.16 -4.21 -37.91
C PRO A 510 29.07 -3.78 -36.76
N PHE A 511 29.11 -4.59 -35.69
CA PHE A 511 30.03 -4.45 -34.55
C PHE A 511 30.47 -5.82 -34.04
N ASP A 512 31.44 -5.88 -33.12
CA ASP A 512 32.14 -7.12 -32.74
C ASP A 512 31.25 -8.28 -32.26
N GLN A 513 30.02 -8.00 -31.80
CA GLN A 513 29.09 -9.00 -31.26
C GLN A 513 27.76 -9.08 -32.03
N GLY A 514 27.61 -8.43 -33.18
CA GLY A 514 26.37 -8.50 -33.96
C GLY A 514 26.16 -7.37 -34.96
N VAL A 515 24.89 -7.13 -35.28
CA VAL A 515 24.44 -6.08 -36.19
C VAL A 515 23.43 -5.20 -35.46
N GLU A 516 23.68 -3.90 -35.43
CA GLU A 516 22.76 -2.90 -34.89
C GLU A 516 22.04 -2.20 -36.04
N TRP A 517 20.73 -2.11 -36.01
CA TRP A 517 19.95 -1.41 -37.05
C TRP A 517 19.77 0.05 -36.66
N GLN A 518 20.21 0.95 -37.53
CA GLN A 518 20.09 2.40 -37.34
C GLN A 518 19.14 3.01 -38.37
N GLU A 519 18.20 3.82 -37.89
CA GLU A 519 17.19 4.48 -38.70
C GLU A 519 17.74 5.72 -39.41
N PHE A 520 17.34 5.89 -40.68
CA PHE A 520 17.52 7.12 -41.44
C PHE A 520 16.17 7.52 -42.05
N GLY A 521 15.96 8.81 -42.27
CA GLY A 521 14.71 9.39 -42.74
C GLY A 521 14.21 10.49 -41.81
N VAL A 522 12.91 10.75 -41.87
CA VAL A 522 12.23 11.76 -41.03
C VAL A 522 11.40 11.04 -39.97
N THR A 523 11.72 11.28 -38.70
CA THR A 523 10.90 10.89 -37.55
C THR A 523 10.29 12.15 -36.95
N LEU A 524 8.99 12.14 -36.68
CA LEU A 524 8.31 13.12 -35.87
C LEU A 524 7.59 12.38 -34.74
N GLU A 525 7.90 12.76 -33.51
CA GLU A 525 7.04 12.50 -32.36
C GLU A 525 6.35 13.80 -31.98
N CYS A 526 5.03 13.74 -31.83
CA CYS A 526 4.24 14.91 -31.51
C CYS A 526 3.11 14.59 -30.54
N GLN A 527 2.74 15.60 -29.78
CA GLN A 527 1.55 15.61 -28.95
C GLN A 527 0.98 17.02 -29.04
N PHE A 528 -0.33 17.15 -29.26
CA PHE A 528 -1.00 18.45 -29.31
C PHE A 528 -2.07 18.52 -28.23
N GLY A 529 -2.23 19.68 -27.60
CA GLY A 529 -3.35 19.97 -26.72
C GLY A 529 -4.54 20.53 -27.50
N PHE A 530 -5.57 20.97 -26.76
CA PHE A 530 -6.75 21.60 -27.33
C PHE A 530 -6.46 23.05 -27.72
N VAL A 531 -7.23 23.58 -28.68
CA VAL A 531 -7.19 24.99 -29.05
C VAL A 531 -7.50 25.87 -27.82
N GLU A 532 -6.57 26.76 -27.48
CA GLU A 532 -6.69 27.76 -26.41
C GLU A 532 -6.43 29.15 -27.02
N ASN A 533 -7.39 30.07 -26.92
CA ASN A 533 -7.27 31.45 -27.44
C ASN A 533 -6.84 31.54 -28.93
N GLY A 534 -7.27 30.56 -29.75
CA GLY A 534 -6.95 30.49 -31.18
C GLY A 534 -5.60 29.83 -31.51
N LEU A 535 -4.86 29.34 -30.51
CA LEU A 535 -3.58 28.64 -30.66
C LEU A 535 -3.70 27.19 -30.14
N ILE A 536 -3.00 26.28 -30.80
CA ILE A 536 -2.89 24.86 -30.46
C ILE A 536 -1.52 24.68 -29.81
N PRO A 537 -1.45 24.42 -28.49
CA PRO A 537 -0.20 24.09 -27.85
C PRO A 537 0.25 22.70 -28.32
N GLY A 538 1.53 22.55 -28.63
CA GLY A 538 2.10 21.31 -29.12
C GLY A 538 3.48 21.07 -28.54
N TYR A 539 3.89 19.82 -28.54
CA TYR A 539 5.26 19.42 -28.30
C TYR A 539 5.71 18.54 -29.45
N LEU A 540 6.87 18.89 -30.02
CA LEU A 540 7.41 18.25 -31.20
C LEU A 540 8.83 17.79 -30.92
N GLN A 541 9.11 16.54 -31.27
CA GLN A 541 10.45 16.01 -31.43
C GLN A 541 10.61 15.56 -32.87
N ILE A 542 11.48 16.23 -33.60
CA ILE A 542 11.73 15.96 -35.02
C ILE A 542 13.15 15.49 -35.17
N VAL A 543 13.34 14.40 -35.89
CA VAL A 543 14.65 13.90 -36.29
C VAL A 543 14.67 13.75 -37.81
N VAL A 544 15.64 14.37 -38.46
CA VAL A 544 15.92 14.19 -39.88
C VAL A 544 17.32 13.60 -40.00
N ALA A 545 17.42 12.37 -40.51
CA ALA A 545 18.66 11.64 -40.69
C ALA A 545 18.84 11.25 -42.16
N ASP A 546 19.99 11.57 -42.74
CA ASP A 546 20.33 11.20 -44.12
C ASP A 546 21.61 10.37 -44.16
N LEU A 547 21.71 9.51 -45.18
CA LEU A 547 22.91 8.74 -45.48
C LEU A 547 23.97 9.64 -46.11
N ASP A 548 25.13 9.74 -45.47
CA ASP A 548 26.28 10.50 -45.95
C ASP A 548 27.38 9.56 -46.45
N TRP A 549 27.30 9.22 -47.74
CA TRP A 549 28.29 8.40 -48.41
C TRP A 549 29.65 9.10 -48.59
N GLY A 550 29.69 10.43 -48.55
CA GLY A 550 30.93 11.20 -48.71
C GLY A 550 31.82 11.16 -47.47
N ASN A 551 31.20 11.03 -46.29
CA ASN A 551 31.89 10.88 -45.01
C ASN A 551 31.83 9.43 -44.46
N GLY A 552 31.44 8.47 -45.29
CA GLY A 552 31.36 7.05 -44.93
C GLY A 552 32.73 6.37 -44.78
N ILE A 553 32.72 5.15 -44.26
CA ILE A 553 33.90 4.30 -44.11
C ILE A 553 33.75 3.04 -44.96
N THR A 554 34.86 2.33 -45.22
CA THR A 554 34.83 1.01 -45.86
C THR A 554 35.33 -0.02 -44.87
N VAL A 555 34.52 -1.06 -44.63
CA VAL A 555 34.85 -2.17 -43.75
C VAL A 555 34.78 -3.46 -44.58
N ASP A 556 35.88 -4.20 -44.65
CA ASP A 556 35.98 -5.46 -45.41
C ASP A 556 35.46 -5.41 -46.85
N GLY A 557 35.69 -4.29 -47.54
CA GLY A 557 35.25 -4.05 -48.92
C GLY A 557 33.79 -3.63 -49.07
N THR A 558 33.02 -3.53 -47.98
CA THR A 558 31.66 -2.99 -47.96
C THR A 558 31.68 -1.52 -47.57
N ALA A 559 31.07 -0.66 -48.38
CA ALA A 559 30.93 0.75 -48.06
C ALA A 559 29.80 0.96 -47.05
N LEU A 560 30.10 1.60 -45.93
CA LEU A 560 29.15 1.99 -44.90
C LEU A 560 29.03 3.52 -44.88
N PRO A 561 27.82 4.09 -45.08
CA PRO A 561 27.63 5.53 -45.01
C PRO A 561 27.75 6.03 -43.58
N ALA A 562 28.21 7.27 -43.39
CA ALA A 562 27.97 7.97 -42.14
C ALA A 562 26.50 8.41 -42.05
N LEU A 563 26.02 8.74 -40.85
CA LEU A 563 24.69 9.29 -40.64
C LEU A 563 24.78 10.78 -40.34
N LYS A 564 24.16 11.59 -41.19
CA LYS A 564 24.00 13.02 -40.95
C LYS A 564 22.66 13.25 -40.27
N ARG A 565 22.69 13.48 -38.96
CA ARG A 565 21.49 13.62 -38.13
C ARG A 565 21.24 15.08 -37.70
N TYR A 566 19.97 15.46 -37.79
CA TYR A 566 19.42 16.72 -37.34
C TYR A 566 18.28 16.41 -36.37
N SER A 567 18.27 17.05 -35.21
CA SER A 567 17.17 16.89 -34.26
C SER A 567 16.72 18.23 -33.71
N TYR A 568 15.41 18.37 -33.54
CA TYR A 568 14.75 19.46 -32.85
C TYR A 568 13.81 18.88 -31.81
N GLU A 569 13.75 19.50 -30.64
CA GLU A 569 12.83 19.14 -29.57
C GLU A 569 12.36 20.43 -28.90
N GLY A 570 11.04 20.66 -28.86
CA GLY A 570 10.52 21.93 -28.35
C GLY A 570 9.01 21.98 -28.19
N GLN A 571 8.58 23.00 -27.46
CA GLN A 571 7.16 23.37 -27.30
C GLN A 571 6.80 24.42 -28.33
N VAL A 572 5.65 24.26 -28.98
CA VAL A 572 5.17 25.17 -30.02
C VAL A 572 3.75 25.61 -29.73
N TYR A 573 3.37 26.79 -30.22
CA TYR A 573 1.99 27.29 -30.18
C TYR A 573 1.55 27.67 -31.59
N LEU A 574 0.66 26.88 -32.18
CA LEU A 574 0.31 26.98 -33.60
C LEU A 574 -1.11 27.50 -33.79
N PRO A 575 -1.37 28.52 -34.62
CA PRO A 575 -2.75 28.85 -34.98
C PRO A 575 -3.38 27.68 -35.76
N LYS A 576 -4.71 27.53 -35.70
CA LYS A 576 -5.42 26.49 -36.46
C LYS A 576 -5.12 26.65 -37.96
N GLY A 577 -4.58 25.61 -38.60
CA GLY A 577 -4.12 25.65 -40.00
C GLY A 577 -2.80 26.39 -40.25
N GLY A 578 -2.12 26.79 -39.18
CA GLY A 578 -0.76 27.31 -39.22
C GLY A 578 0.29 26.22 -39.17
N GLY A 579 1.55 26.63 -39.14
CA GLY A 579 2.66 25.71 -39.02
C GLY A 579 3.88 26.34 -38.37
N VAL A 580 4.83 25.50 -37.99
CA VAL A 580 6.14 25.92 -37.51
C VAL A 580 7.18 25.60 -38.55
N LEU A 581 8.01 26.59 -38.88
CA LEU A 581 9.18 26.44 -39.71
C LEU A 581 10.43 26.44 -38.83
N LEU A 582 11.17 25.34 -38.90
CA LEU A 582 12.44 25.17 -38.22
C LEU A 582 13.57 25.41 -39.22
N LEU A 583 14.37 26.45 -38.97
CA LEU A 583 15.48 26.83 -39.83
C LEU A 583 16.82 26.46 -39.20
N ARG A 584 17.73 25.92 -40.01
CA ARG A 584 19.15 25.80 -39.65
C ARG A 584 20.04 26.24 -40.80
N HIS A 585 20.84 27.27 -40.56
CA HIS A 585 21.87 27.72 -41.49
C HIS A 585 23.07 26.77 -41.50
N TRP A 586 23.45 26.28 -42.69
CA TRP A 586 24.62 25.43 -42.89
C TRP A 586 25.56 26.03 -43.94
N SER A 587 26.78 26.38 -43.52
CA SER A 587 27.83 26.86 -44.41
C SER A 587 28.76 25.70 -44.76
N LYS A 588 28.76 25.26 -46.02
CA LYS A 588 29.72 24.27 -46.52
C LYS A 588 31.05 24.98 -46.84
N LYS A 589 32.09 24.73 -46.04
CA LYS A 589 33.47 25.14 -46.38
C LYS A 589 34.16 24.00 -47.12
N GLU A 590 34.29 24.12 -48.43
CA GLU A 590 35.10 23.17 -49.22
C GLU A 590 36.59 23.55 -49.15
N GLY A 591 37.44 22.61 -48.73
CA GLY A 591 38.90 22.74 -48.71
C GLY A 591 39.51 22.55 -50.10
N LEU A 592 40.55 23.32 -50.42
CA LEU A 592 41.33 23.16 -51.66
C LEU A 592 42.24 21.94 -51.54
N VAL A 593 42.19 21.01 -52.49
CA VAL A 593 43.36 20.15 -52.80
C VAL A 593 44.03 20.74 -54.03
N ASN A 594 45.01 21.63 -53.81
CA ASN A 594 45.87 22.11 -54.88
C ASN A 594 46.83 20.99 -55.30
N ARG A 595 46.50 20.25 -56.37
CA ARG A 595 47.52 19.51 -57.12
C ARG A 595 48.14 20.46 -58.15
N SER A 596 49.05 21.31 -57.70
CA SER A 596 49.94 22.06 -58.59
C SER A 596 51.34 21.47 -58.52
N ILE A 597 51.91 21.06 -59.66
CA ILE A 597 53.33 20.66 -59.77
C ILE A 597 54.17 21.90 -59.41
N PRO A 598 55.05 21.84 -58.38
CA PRO A 598 55.71 23.03 -57.82
C PRO A 598 56.50 23.88 -58.83
N TYR A 599 57.05 23.25 -59.87
CA TYR A 599 58.05 23.87 -60.75
C TYR A 599 57.50 24.74 -61.90
N LEU A 600 56.22 24.64 -62.24
CA LEU A 600 55.63 25.35 -63.40
C LEU A 600 54.88 26.64 -63.01
N ARG A 601 54.93 27.04 -61.73
CA ARG A 601 54.18 28.18 -61.19
C ARG A 601 54.80 29.55 -61.49
N GLU A 602 56.09 29.60 -61.85
CA GLU A 602 56.87 30.84 -61.98
C GLU A 602 57.05 31.33 -63.43
N LEU A 603 56.43 30.69 -64.43
CA LEU A 603 56.58 31.12 -65.83
C LEU A 603 55.61 32.27 -66.17
N PRO A 604 56.12 33.49 -66.48
CA PRO A 604 55.32 34.72 -66.53
C PRO A 604 54.36 34.84 -67.73
N VAL A 605 54.36 33.90 -68.67
CA VAL A 605 53.61 34.05 -69.95
C VAL A 605 52.66 32.87 -70.27
N PHE A 606 52.79 31.72 -69.60
CA PHE A 606 51.95 30.52 -69.90
C PHE A 606 50.97 30.14 -68.78
N GLY A 607 50.93 30.90 -67.69
CA GLY A 607 50.11 30.59 -66.51
C GLY A 607 48.61 30.87 -66.63
N SER A 608 48.11 31.52 -67.69
CA SER A 608 46.68 31.84 -67.83
C SER A 608 45.95 31.03 -68.92
N LEU A 609 46.67 30.34 -69.81
CA LEU A 609 46.06 29.52 -70.88
C LEU A 609 45.79 28.06 -70.48
N PHE A 610 46.49 27.54 -69.46
CA PHE A 610 46.34 26.15 -68.99
C PHE A 610 45.56 26.02 -67.67
N PHE A 611 45.22 27.14 -67.04
CA PHE A 611 44.56 27.15 -65.74
C PHE A 611 43.22 27.86 -65.86
N GLY A 612 42.17 27.08 -66.09
CA GLY A 612 40.80 27.56 -66.03
C GLY A 612 40.54 28.19 -64.66
N SER A 613 40.18 29.47 -64.64
CA SER A 613 39.70 30.13 -63.44
C SER A 613 38.33 29.56 -63.08
N GLN A 614 38.26 28.59 -62.17
CA GLN A 614 36.99 28.22 -61.56
C GLN A 614 36.62 29.26 -60.51
N LYS A 615 35.59 30.06 -60.80
CA LYS A 615 34.97 30.97 -59.84
C LYS A 615 34.27 30.12 -58.78
N LYS A 616 34.87 30.03 -57.60
CA LYS A 616 34.35 29.28 -56.45
C LYS A 616 33.20 30.06 -55.81
N GLN A 617 31.99 29.51 -55.85
CA GLN A 617 30.82 30.10 -55.19
C GLN A 617 30.58 29.36 -53.88
N ASN A 618 30.67 30.06 -52.74
CA ASN A 618 30.19 29.52 -51.48
C ASN A 618 28.66 29.45 -51.57
N GLN A 619 28.10 28.24 -51.56
CA GLN A 619 26.66 28.03 -51.47
C GLN A 619 26.32 27.76 -50.00
N SER A 620 25.66 28.72 -49.36
CA SER A 620 25.01 28.50 -48.06
C SER A 620 23.67 27.84 -48.31
N GLN A 621 23.42 26.72 -47.63
CA GLN A 621 22.15 26.01 -47.67
C GLN A 621 21.48 26.11 -46.31
N ILE A 622 20.16 26.21 -46.32
CA ILE A 622 19.35 26.29 -45.12
C ILE A 622 18.41 25.09 -45.12
N MET A 623 18.52 24.28 -44.07
CA MET A 623 17.60 23.17 -43.86
C MET A 623 16.34 23.73 -43.20
N CYS A 624 15.20 23.39 -43.79
CA CYS A 624 13.88 23.79 -43.33
C CYS A 624 13.07 22.56 -42.98
N VAL A 625 12.45 22.56 -41.80
CA VAL A 625 11.38 21.60 -41.49
C VAL A 625 10.10 22.37 -41.22
N LEU A 626 9.08 22.15 -42.05
CA LEU A 626 7.74 22.68 -41.83
C LEU A 626 6.87 21.62 -41.17
N VAL A 627 6.27 21.94 -40.04
CA VAL A 627 5.19 21.15 -39.42
C VAL A 627 3.91 21.94 -39.49
N GLU A 628 2.90 21.41 -40.18
CA GLU A 628 1.59 22.04 -40.31
C GLU A 628 0.55 21.24 -39.52
N VAL A 629 -0.40 21.95 -38.91
CA VAL A 629 -1.52 21.37 -38.16
C VAL A 629 -2.82 21.89 -38.77
N LYS A 630 -3.51 21.03 -39.55
CA LYS A 630 -4.80 21.37 -40.19
C LYS A 630 -5.99 20.95 -39.36
#